data_AF-A0AAU6WQ94-F1
#
_entry.id   AF-A0AAU6WQ94-F1
#
_cell.length_a   1.000
_cell.length_b   1.000
_cell.length_c   1.000
_cell.angle_alpha   90.00
_cell.angle_beta   90.00
_cell.angle_gamma   90.00
#
_symmetry.space_group_name_H-M   'P 1'
#
loop_
_entity.id
_entity.type
_entity.pdbx_description
1 polymer ?
#
loop_
_entity_poly.entity_id
_entity_poly.type
_entity_poly.pdbx_seq_one_letter_code
_entity_poly.pdbx_strand_id
1 'polypeptide(L)'
;MPIIKLTYEENILFLLLSVFLSAQKTELISLSRPPKDNKNFIKTFTVIDQRSDKNIGTLIDHNKEVTVAFEHNAVKDLQDWVGQSIEIKGKNDLVLLLEDLKISDEQKEKSTVGKLQFRASTFIKKQTGIISCIGKIR
;
A
#
# COMPACT_ATOMS: atom_id res chain seq x y z
N MET A 1 -26.91 -61.34 -20.81
CA MET A 1 -26.26 -60.01 -20.70
C MET A 1 -26.83 -59.12 -21.81
N PRO A 2 -27.12 -57.82 -21.59
CA PRO A 2 -26.63 -56.97 -20.51
C PRO A 2 -27.70 -56.37 -19.58
N ILE A 3 -27.21 -55.96 -18.42
CA ILE A 3 -27.87 -55.16 -17.39
C ILE A 3 -27.81 -53.70 -17.83
N ILE A 4 -28.94 -52.99 -17.77
CA ILE A 4 -29.03 -51.57 -18.08
C ILE A 4 -28.25 -50.82 -16.98
N LYS A 5 -27.03 -50.37 -17.29
CA LYS A 5 -26.28 -49.40 -16.46
C LYS A 5 -26.84 -48.02 -16.77
N LEU A 6 -27.55 -47.42 -15.82
CA LEU A 6 -27.76 -45.98 -15.82
C LEU A 6 -26.46 -45.35 -15.29
N THR A 7 -25.52 -45.08 -16.21
CA THR A 7 -24.37 -44.20 -15.98
C THR A 7 -24.90 -42.80 -15.71
N TYR A 8 -24.56 -42.29 -14.53
CA TYR A 8 -24.83 -40.92 -14.12
C TYR A 8 -24.20 -39.95 -15.13
N GLU A 9 -24.99 -38.98 -15.62
CA GLU A 9 -24.46 -37.89 -16.44
C GLU A 9 -23.45 -37.07 -15.62
N GLU A 10 -22.22 -37.02 -16.11
CA GLU A 10 -21.13 -36.23 -15.54
C GLU A 10 -21.31 -34.75 -15.87
N ASN A 11 -22.25 -34.07 -15.21
CA ASN A 11 -22.34 -32.60 -15.36
C ASN A 11 -22.58 -31.82 -14.05
N ILE A 12 -22.44 -32.48 -12.89
CA ILE A 12 -22.64 -31.82 -11.58
C ILE A 12 -21.30 -31.47 -10.88
N LEU A 13 -20.16 -31.98 -11.38
CA LEU A 13 -18.86 -31.77 -10.71
C LEU A 13 -18.32 -30.33 -10.80
N PHE A 14 -18.90 -29.47 -11.65
CA PHE A 14 -18.47 -28.07 -11.77
C PHE A 14 -19.13 -27.13 -10.76
N LEU A 15 -20.20 -27.54 -10.08
CA LEU A 15 -21.01 -26.64 -9.24
C LEU A 15 -20.54 -26.53 -7.77
N LEU A 16 -19.68 -27.45 -7.32
CA LEU A 16 -19.15 -27.46 -5.95
C LEU A 16 -17.84 -26.66 -5.78
N LEU A 17 -17.26 -26.17 -6.88
CA LEU A 17 -15.97 -25.47 -6.86
C LEU A 17 -16.08 -23.96 -6.56
N SER A 18 -17.28 -23.40 -6.57
CA SER A 18 -17.51 -21.95 -6.40
C SER A 18 -17.49 -21.47 -4.94
N VAL A 19 -17.39 -22.36 -3.95
CA VAL A 19 -17.60 -22.01 -2.52
C VAL A 19 -16.32 -21.54 -1.81
N PHE A 20 -15.15 -21.64 -2.44
CA PHE A 20 -13.88 -21.25 -1.79
C PHE A 20 -13.38 -19.84 -2.13
N LEU A 21 -14.21 -18.99 -2.74
CA LEU A 21 -13.90 -17.56 -2.87
C LEU A 21 -14.03 -16.90 -1.50
N SER A 22 -13.01 -17.06 -0.66
CA SER A 22 -12.84 -16.30 0.57
C SER A 22 -12.62 -14.84 0.17
N ALA A 23 -13.67 -14.03 0.31
CA ALA A 23 -13.60 -12.59 0.09
C ALA A 23 -12.84 -11.96 1.27
N GLN A 24 -11.50 -11.95 1.18
CA GLN A 24 -10.68 -11.18 2.12
C GLN A 24 -11.02 -9.70 1.95
N LYS A 25 -11.32 -9.02 3.06
CA LYS A 25 -11.69 -7.62 3.06
C LYS A 25 -10.45 -6.78 2.76
N THR A 26 -10.51 -5.92 1.75
CA THR A 26 -9.46 -4.93 1.50
C THR A 26 -9.86 -3.61 2.12
N GLU A 27 -9.01 -3.06 2.98
CA GLU A 27 -9.11 -1.69 3.49
C GLU A 27 -8.11 -0.79 2.77
N LEU A 28 -8.60 0.36 2.35
CA LEU A 28 -7.78 1.35 1.66
C LEU A 28 -7.16 2.31 2.67
N ILE A 29 -5.89 2.63 2.48
CA ILE A 29 -5.20 3.63 3.30
C ILE A 29 -5.84 4.99 3.06
N SER A 30 -6.49 5.52 4.10
CA SER A 30 -7.01 6.88 4.10
C SER A 30 -5.92 7.88 4.49
N LEU A 31 -5.26 8.47 3.49
CA LEU A 31 -4.30 9.57 3.66
C LEU A 31 -5.03 10.89 3.98
N SER A 32 -5.38 11.09 5.25
CA SER A 32 -5.99 12.34 5.73
C SER A 32 -4.94 13.35 6.17
N ARG A 33 -5.26 14.65 6.11
CA ARG A 33 -4.41 15.77 6.58
C ARG A 33 -3.03 15.81 5.89
N PRO A 34 -2.93 16.44 4.70
CA PRO A 34 -1.67 16.54 4.00
C PRO A 34 -0.61 17.31 4.82
N PRO A 35 0.68 16.97 4.69
CA PRO A 35 1.74 17.61 5.44
C PRO A 35 1.82 19.09 5.08
N LYS A 36 1.76 19.97 6.07
CA LYS A 36 1.71 21.42 5.85
C LYS A 36 3.09 21.96 5.43
N ASP A 37 3.18 22.55 4.24
CA ASP A 37 4.36 23.31 3.82
C ASP A 37 4.28 24.77 4.30
N ASN A 38 4.63 24.99 5.57
CA ASN A 38 4.53 26.32 6.18
C ASN A 38 5.45 27.40 5.58
N LYS A 39 6.44 27.03 4.76
CA LYS A 39 7.50 27.95 4.30
C LYS A 39 7.57 28.06 2.78
N ASN A 40 6.59 27.52 2.05
CA ASN A 40 6.63 27.41 0.59
C ASN A 40 7.98 26.83 0.13
N PHE A 41 8.36 25.74 0.79
CA PHE A 41 9.61 25.07 0.55
C PHE A 41 9.54 24.20 -0.70
N ILE A 42 8.43 23.49 -0.88
CA ILE A 42 8.23 22.46 -1.89
C ILE A 42 7.57 23.08 -3.11
N LYS A 43 8.23 23.01 -4.26
CA LYS A 43 7.68 23.39 -5.57
C LYS A 43 7.03 22.19 -6.26
N THR A 44 7.73 21.07 -6.24
CA THR A 44 7.26 19.81 -6.81
C THR A 44 7.60 18.68 -5.86
N PHE A 45 6.73 17.68 -5.78
CA PHE A 45 6.96 16.47 -4.99
C PHE A 45 6.86 15.24 -5.89
N THR A 46 7.96 14.49 -5.96
CA THR A 46 8.07 13.27 -6.77
C THR A 46 8.24 12.07 -5.86
N VAL A 47 7.50 10.99 -6.11
CA VAL A 47 7.65 9.74 -5.36
C VAL A 47 8.25 8.69 -6.27
N ILE A 48 9.26 7.98 -5.77
CA ILE A 48 9.88 6.82 -6.41
C ILE A 48 9.63 5.62 -5.49
N ASP A 49 8.80 4.69 -5.92
CA ASP A 49 8.52 3.47 -5.17
C ASP A 49 9.54 2.37 -5.53
N GLN A 50 10.54 2.17 -4.67
CA GLN A 50 11.58 1.15 -4.78
C GLN A 50 11.34 -0.07 -3.88
N ARG A 51 10.16 -0.19 -3.28
CA ARG A 51 9.81 -1.39 -2.50
C ARG A 51 9.91 -2.62 -3.40
N SER A 52 10.59 -3.65 -2.91
CA SER A 52 10.67 -4.97 -3.55
C SER A 52 9.31 -5.66 -3.59
N ASP A 53 8.47 -5.39 -2.60
CA ASP A 53 7.11 -5.88 -2.47
C ASP A 53 6.14 -4.70 -2.40
N LYS A 54 5.17 -4.66 -3.32
CA LYS A 54 4.18 -3.57 -3.39
C LYS A 54 3.01 -3.79 -2.43
N ASN A 55 2.84 -5.01 -1.95
CA ASN A 55 1.84 -5.34 -0.94
C ASN A 55 2.26 -4.73 0.39
N ILE A 56 1.30 -4.12 1.08
CA ILE A 56 1.53 -3.49 2.39
C ILE A 56 1.40 -4.56 3.46
N GLY A 57 0.41 -5.43 3.37
CA GLY A 57 0.26 -6.59 4.26
C GLY A 57 -1.18 -6.75 4.75
N THR A 58 -1.35 -7.67 5.69
CA THR A 58 -2.64 -7.97 6.31
C THR A 58 -2.61 -7.68 7.81
N LEU A 59 -3.77 -7.30 8.35
CA LEU A 59 -4.02 -7.05 9.76
C LEU A 59 -5.28 -7.80 10.19
N ILE A 60 -5.36 -8.13 11.47
CA ILE A 60 -6.55 -8.68 12.11
C ILE A 60 -7.33 -7.51 12.71
N ASP A 61 -8.43 -7.15 12.06
CA ASP A 61 -9.40 -6.17 12.57
C ASP A 61 -10.68 -6.89 13.01
N HIS A 62 -11.06 -6.77 14.28
CA HIS A 62 -12.23 -7.44 14.86
C HIS A 62 -12.34 -8.94 14.51
N ASN A 63 -11.24 -9.70 14.68
CA ASN A 63 -11.12 -11.12 14.33
C ASN A 63 -11.28 -11.45 12.83
N LYS A 64 -11.15 -10.47 11.94
CA LYS A 64 -11.16 -10.67 10.49
C LYS A 64 -9.84 -10.23 9.89
N GLU A 65 -9.31 -11.04 8.99
CA GLU A 65 -8.15 -10.65 8.21
C GLU A 65 -8.55 -9.59 7.18
N VAL A 66 -7.80 -8.50 7.20
CA VAL A 66 -8.00 -7.33 6.36
C VAL A 66 -6.69 -7.04 5.65
N THR A 67 -6.74 -7.02 4.31
CA THR A 67 -5.60 -6.59 3.50
C THR A 67 -5.58 -5.08 3.41
N VAL A 68 -4.44 -4.47 3.70
CA VAL A 68 -4.24 -3.03 3.59
C VAL A 68 -3.65 -2.70 2.22
N ALA A 69 -4.24 -1.73 1.51
CA ALA A 69 -3.77 -1.32 0.18
C ALA A 69 -3.90 0.20 -0.05
N PHE A 70 -3.16 0.70 -1.04
CA PHE A 70 -3.40 2.01 -1.62
C PHE A 70 -4.63 1.96 -2.55
N GLU A 71 -5.35 3.08 -2.69
CA GLU A 71 -6.50 3.16 -3.60
C GLU A 71 -6.05 3.02 -5.06
N HIS A 72 -4.93 3.66 -5.42
CA HIS A 72 -4.31 3.49 -6.73
C HIS A 72 -2.96 2.77 -6.60
N ASN A 73 -1.96 3.49 -6.13
CA ASN A 73 -0.63 2.98 -5.84
C ASN A 73 0.12 4.01 -4.98
N ALA A 74 1.22 3.57 -4.35
CA ALA A 74 1.99 4.43 -3.45
C ALA A 74 2.48 5.73 -4.10
N VAL A 75 2.83 5.69 -5.39
CA VAL A 75 3.35 6.87 -6.10
C VAL A 75 2.25 7.92 -6.25
N LYS A 76 1.13 7.54 -6.88
CA LYS A 76 0.00 8.44 -7.12
C LYS A 76 -0.62 8.94 -5.82
N ASP A 77 -0.94 8.06 -4.89
CA ASP A 77 -1.67 8.43 -3.68
C ASP A 77 -0.83 9.34 -2.77
N LEU A 78 0.48 9.07 -2.62
CA LEU A 78 1.36 9.95 -1.85
C LEU A 78 1.63 11.28 -2.56
N GLN A 79 1.76 11.29 -3.89
CA GLN A 79 1.92 12.53 -4.65
C GLN A 79 0.67 13.40 -4.59
N ASP A 80 -0.51 12.80 -4.79
CA ASP A 80 -1.80 13.49 -4.69
C ASP A 80 -2.02 14.01 -3.26
N TRP A 81 -1.64 13.23 -2.25
CA TRP A 81 -1.72 13.64 -0.85
C TRP A 81 -0.84 14.85 -0.54
N VAL A 82 0.46 14.83 -0.88
CA VAL A 82 1.33 15.99 -0.63
C VAL A 82 0.99 17.16 -1.56
N GLY A 83 0.54 16.88 -2.79
CA GLY A 83 0.13 17.90 -3.76
C GLY A 83 -0.99 18.81 -3.25
N GLN A 84 -1.86 18.31 -2.37
CA GLN A 84 -2.93 19.09 -1.74
C GLN A 84 -2.42 20.24 -0.85
N SER A 85 -1.16 20.21 -0.40
CA SER A 85 -0.58 21.23 0.47
C SER A 85 0.46 22.12 -0.21
N ILE A 86 0.81 21.85 -1.47
CA ILE A 86 1.83 22.61 -2.21
C ILE A 86 1.23 23.91 -2.76
N GLU A 87 1.81 25.05 -2.37
CA GLU A 87 1.55 26.33 -3.02
C GLU A 87 2.45 26.52 -4.25
N ILE A 88 1.94 27.18 -5.30
CA ILE A 88 2.62 27.41 -6.59
C ILE A 88 3.97 28.18 -6.44
N LYS A 89 4.25 28.76 -5.28
CA LYS A 89 5.44 29.60 -4.99
C LYS A 89 6.62 28.84 -4.38
N GLY A 90 6.56 27.52 -4.32
CA GLY A 90 7.64 26.67 -3.79
C GLY A 90 9.00 26.87 -4.49
N LYS A 91 10.10 26.60 -3.78
CA LYS A 91 11.47 26.78 -4.31
C LYS A 91 12.21 25.49 -4.68
N ASN A 92 11.87 24.36 -4.05
CA ASN A 92 12.65 23.14 -4.14
C ASN A 92 11.85 21.99 -4.75
N ASP A 93 12.52 21.21 -5.59
CA ASP A 93 11.97 19.96 -6.11
C ASP A 93 12.34 18.83 -5.15
N LEU A 94 11.35 18.28 -4.46
CA LEU A 94 11.53 17.25 -3.44
C LEU A 94 11.24 15.86 -4.02
N VAL A 95 12.10 14.90 -3.71
CA VAL A 95 11.95 13.50 -4.12
C VAL A 95 11.87 12.61 -2.89
N LEU A 96 10.82 11.80 -2.78
CA LEU A 96 10.67 10.74 -1.80
C LEU A 96 11.00 9.39 -2.45
N LEU A 97 12.00 8.71 -1.92
CA LEU A 97 12.31 7.33 -2.26
C LEU A 97 11.67 6.42 -1.21
N LEU A 98 10.61 5.71 -1.59
CA LEU A 98 9.96 4.74 -0.72
C LEU A 98 10.67 3.39 -0.85
N GLU A 99 11.38 3.00 0.20
CA GLU A 99 12.23 1.80 0.22
C GLU A 99 11.49 0.60 0.83
N ASP A 100 10.67 0.83 1.86
CA ASP A 100 9.92 -0.21 2.56
C ASP A 100 8.60 0.36 3.13
N LEU A 101 7.54 -0.42 3.03
CA LEU A 101 6.26 -0.14 3.66
C LEU A 101 5.53 -1.46 3.82
N LYS A 102 5.60 -2.01 5.03
CA LYS A 102 4.94 -3.25 5.40
C LYS A 102 4.20 -3.11 6.71
N ILE A 103 3.06 -3.76 6.80
CA ILE A 103 2.27 -3.90 8.00
C ILE A 103 2.12 -5.38 8.31
N SER A 104 2.19 -5.72 9.59
CA SER A 104 2.08 -7.10 10.05
C SER A 104 1.57 -7.12 11.48
N ASP A 105 0.85 -8.16 11.85
CA ASP A 105 0.51 -8.38 13.25
C ASP A 105 1.60 -9.13 14.01
N GLU A 106 1.87 -8.68 15.22
CA GLU A 106 2.59 -9.43 16.23
C GLU A 106 1.60 -9.91 17.30
N GLN A 107 1.41 -11.22 17.42
CA GLN A 107 0.71 -11.79 18.57
C GLN A 107 1.60 -11.70 19.81
N LYS A 108 1.12 -10.98 20.81
CA LYS A 108 1.63 -11.02 22.19
C LYS A 108 0.67 -11.86 23.03
N GLU A 109 1.14 -12.39 24.15
CA GLU A 109 0.41 -13.34 25.02
C GLU A 109 -1.04 -12.94 25.35
N LYS A 110 -1.37 -11.64 25.34
CA LYS A 110 -2.71 -11.12 25.67
C LYS A 110 -3.28 -10.13 24.65
N SER A 111 -2.58 -9.86 23.55
CA SER A 111 -3.05 -8.89 22.54
C SER A 111 -2.33 -9.04 21.19
N THR A 112 -3.03 -8.68 20.13
CA THR A 112 -2.43 -8.49 18.80
C THR A 112 -1.99 -7.04 18.67
N VAL A 113 -0.74 -6.81 18.26
CA VAL A 113 -0.20 -5.47 18.02
C VAL A 113 0.22 -5.36 16.57
N GLY A 114 -0.37 -4.44 15.83
CA GLY A 114 0.06 -4.10 14.47
C GLY A 114 1.44 -3.43 14.49
N LYS A 115 2.37 -3.98 13.73
CA LYS A 115 3.69 -3.42 13.44
C LYS A 115 3.70 -2.78 12.07
N LEU A 116 4.20 -1.54 12.00
CA LEU A 116 4.49 -0.83 10.77
C LEU A 116 6.01 -0.79 10.56
N GLN A 117 6.47 -1.38 9.46
CA GLN A 117 7.82 -1.23 8.95
C GLN A 117 7.81 -0.22 7.82
N PHE A 118 8.42 0.94 8.04
CA PHE A 118 8.47 2.02 7.06
C PHE A 118 9.91 2.46 6.85
N ARG A 119 10.34 2.54 5.59
CA ARG A 119 11.64 3.06 5.22
C ARG A 119 11.51 3.97 4.03
N ALA A 120 11.98 5.19 4.18
CA ALA A 120 12.04 6.13 3.08
C ALA A 120 13.22 7.07 3.22
N SER A 121 13.68 7.59 2.09
CA SER A 121 14.72 8.62 2.03
C SER A 121 14.19 9.82 1.24
N THR A 122 14.44 11.02 1.74
CA THR A 122 14.00 12.26 1.10
C THR A 122 15.19 13.01 0.53
N PHE A 123 15.00 13.61 -0.65
CA PHE A 123 16.03 14.32 -1.37
C PHE A 123 15.53 15.66 -1.91
N ILE A 124 16.46 16.59 -2.10
CA ILE A 124 16.22 17.82 -2.86
C ILE A 124 17.02 17.76 -4.14
N LYS A 125 16.34 17.96 -5.27
CA LYS A 125 16.98 18.16 -6.56
C LYS A 125 17.42 19.62 -6.67
N LYS A 126 18.72 19.83 -6.83
CA LYS A 126 19.30 21.15 -7.11
C LYS A 126 19.29 21.42 -8.61
N GLN A 127 19.30 22.70 -9.00
CA GLN A 127 19.32 23.12 -10.41
C GLN A 127 20.51 22.55 -11.19
N THR A 128 21.62 22.24 -10.52
CA THR A 128 22.82 21.64 -11.10
C THR A 128 22.70 20.13 -11.40
N GLY A 129 21.55 19.51 -11.11
CA GLY A 129 21.34 18.06 -11.23
C GLY A 129 21.85 17.25 -10.02
N ILE A 130 22.51 17.90 -9.05
CA ILE A 130 22.96 17.28 -7.81
C ILE A 130 21.75 17.00 -6.92
N ILE A 131 21.63 15.76 -6.45
CA ILE A 131 20.61 15.32 -5.51
C ILE A 131 21.23 15.23 -4.12
N SER A 132 20.67 15.94 -3.14
CA SER A 132 21.12 15.88 -1.74
C SER A 132 20.12 15.12 -0.90
N CYS A 133 20.57 14.09 -0.17
CA CYS A 133 19.75 13.45 0.85
C CYS A 133 19.56 14.43 2.00
N ILE A 134 18.30 14.63 2.42
CA ILE A 134 17.93 15.54 3.50
C ILE A 134 17.37 14.81 4.72
N GLY A 135 16.97 13.54 4.55
CA GLY A 135 16.45 12.75 5.64
C GLY A 135 16.29 11.28 5.28
N LYS A 136 16.39 10.43 6.30
CA LYS A 136 16.04 9.02 6.23
C LYS A 136 15.10 8.70 7.38
N ILE A 137 13.99 8.05 7.06
CA ILE A 137 12.97 7.61 8.01
C ILE A 137 13.08 6.08 8.11
N ARG A 138 13.14 5.57 9.33
CA ARG A 138 13.22 4.14 9.68
C ARG A 138 12.40 3.88 10.92
#